data_AF-A0A2V7YJ93-F1
#
_entry.id   AF-A0A2V7YJ93-F1
#
_cell.length_a   1.000
_cell.length_b   1.000
_cell.length_c   1.000
_cell.angle_alpha   90.00
_cell.angle_beta   90.00
_cell.angle_gamma   90.00
#
_symmetry.space_group_name_H-M   'P 1'
#
loop_
_entity.id
_entity.type
_entity.pdbx_description
1 polymer ?
#
loop_
_entity_poly.entity_id
_entity_poly.type
_entity_poly.pdbx_seq_one_letter_code
_entity_poly.pdbx_strand_id
1 'polypeptide(L)'
;MAPRDKAFERDELLSLVSHEMKNPLTSITGYTMFAEDAVKNHDHELALESLQVVRAETQRVLRLAEDLLDSAQVNRRPLLRGHRTGDRRRCRQRISAPDR
;
A
#
# COMPACT_ATOMS: atom_id res chain seq x y z
N MET A 1 31.82 -5.38 -9.45
CA MET A 1 30.64 -5.99 -8.79
C MET A 1 29.41 -5.49 -9.54
N ALA A 2 28.70 -6.36 -10.26
CA ALA A 2 27.65 -5.99 -11.20
C ALA A 2 26.35 -5.52 -10.51
N PRO A 3 25.52 -4.68 -11.16
CA PRO A 3 24.24 -4.22 -10.62
C PRO A 3 23.21 -5.36 -10.70
N ARG A 4 23.19 -6.27 -9.72
CA ARG A 4 22.23 -7.38 -9.63
C ARG A 4 21.04 -7.10 -8.71
N ASP A 5 21.05 -5.99 -7.99
CA ASP A 5 20.18 -5.84 -6.81
C ASP A 5 18.73 -5.43 -7.17
N LYS A 6 18.54 -4.54 -8.16
CA LYS A 6 17.22 -3.94 -8.43
C LYS A 6 16.20 -4.83 -9.17
N ALA A 7 16.65 -5.87 -9.86
CA ALA A 7 15.74 -6.79 -10.57
C ALA A 7 15.28 -7.89 -9.63
N PHE A 8 16.21 -8.45 -8.86
CA PHE A 8 15.94 -9.45 -7.82
C PHE A 8 14.95 -8.93 -6.76
N GLU A 9 15.16 -7.70 -6.26
CA GLU A 9 14.26 -7.05 -5.29
C GLU A 9 12.82 -6.90 -5.81
N ARG A 10 12.64 -6.65 -7.12
CA ARG A 10 11.30 -6.55 -7.73
C ARG A 10 10.63 -7.91 -7.82
N ASP A 11 11.37 -8.93 -8.25
CA ASP A 11 10.83 -10.27 -8.38
C ASP A 11 10.46 -10.86 -7.01
N GLU A 12 11.24 -10.58 -5.98
CA GLU A 12 10.95 -10.96 -4.59
C GLU A 12 9.69 -10.25 -4.06
N LEU A 13 9.56 -8.94 -4.31
CA LEU A 13 8.36 -8.19 -3.95
C LEU A 13 7.11 -8.73 -4.66
N LEU A 14 7.20 -9.02 -5.96
CA LEU A 14 6.09 -9.59 -6.73
C LEU A 14 5.69 -10.97 -6.21
N SER A 15 6.68 -11.80 -5.84
CA SER A 15 6.43 -13.09 -5.23
C SER A 15 5.69 -12.95 -3.90
N LEU A 16 6.19 -12.07 -3.01
CA LEU A 16 5.57 -11.81 -1.71
C LEU A 16 4.12 -11.35 -1.85
N VAL A 17 3.86 -10.34 -2.68
CA VAL A 17 2.51 -9.82 -2.91
C VAL A 17 1.60 -10.91 -3.48
N SER A 18 2.10 -11.71 -4.43
CA SER A 18 1.33 -12.83 -5.00
C SER A 18 0.94 -13.85 -3.94
N HIS A 19 1.84 -14.17 -3.00
CA HIS A 19 1.55 -15.06 -1.88
C HIS A 19 0.52 -14.46 -0.92
N GLU A 20 0.65 -13.18 -0.58
CA GLU A 20 -0.27 -12.50 0.32
C GLU A 20 -1.66 -12.27 -0.27
N MET A 21 -1.78 -12.21 -1.61
CA MET A 21 -3.04 -12.17 -2.35
C MET A 21 -3.69 -13.56 -2.52
N LYS A 22 -2.90 -14.63 -2.65
CA LYS A 22 -3.46 -15.99 -2.75
C LYS A 22 -4.28 -16.35 -1.52
N ASN A 23 -3.77 -16.07 -0.33
CA ASN A 23 -4.46 -16.38 0.93
C ASN A 23 -5.89 -15.79 1.03
N PRO A 24 -6.11 -14.48 0.84
CA PRO A 24 -7.45 -13.89 0.91
C PRO A 24 -8.34 -14.37 -0.24
N LEU A 25 -7.80 -14.62 -1.44
CA LEU A 25 -8.57 -15.17 -2.56
C LEU A 25 -9.03 -16.61 -2.30
N THR A 26 -8.20 -17.45 -1.68
CA THR A 26 -8.58 -18.79 -1.22
C THR A 26 -9.69 -18.70 -0.17
N SER A 27 -9.56 -17.77 0.79
CA SER A 27 -10.61 -17.51 1.79
C SER A 27 -11.93 -17.09 1.13
N ILE A 28 -11.90 -16.10 0.24
CA ILE A 28 -13.08 -15.62 -0.51
C ILE A 28 -13.76 -16.80 -1.22
N THR A 29 -12.99 -17.62 -1.94
CA THR A 29 -13.53 -18.78 -2.66
C THR A 29 -14.23 -19.75 -1.71
N GLY A 30 -13.60 -20.09 -0.59
CA GLY A 30 -14.17 -20.99 0.42
C GLY A 30 -15.45 -20.44 1.03
N TYR A 31 -15.46 -19.18 1.45
CA TYR A 31 -16.64 -18.55 2.05
C TYR A 31 -17.77 -18.31 1.06
N THR A 32 -17.48 -18.09 -0.23
CA THR A 32 -18.55 -18.08 -1.24
C THR A 32 -19.20 -19.45 -1.38
N MET A 33 -18.44 -20.54 -1.33
CA MET A 33 -18.99 -21.90 -1.34
C MET A 33 -19.83 -22.19 -0.10
N PHE A 34 -19.37 -21.75 1.08
CA PHE A 34 -20.14 -21.89 2.33
C PHE A 34 -21.44 -21.06 2.30
N ALA A 35 -21.40 -19.83 1.76
CA ALA A 35 -22.59 -19.02 1.60
C ALA A 35 -23.61 -19.68 0.65
N GLU A 36 -23.16 -20.24 -0.46
CA GLU A 36 -24.02 -20.96 -1.40
C GLU A 36 -24.66 -22.20 -0.76
N ASP A 37 -23.89 -22.98 0.01
CA ASP A 37 -24.40 -24.16 0.70
C ASP A 37 -25.39 -23.79 1.80
N ALA A 38 -25.09 -22.75 2.58
CA ALA A 38 -25.98 -22.21 3.60
C ALA A 38 -27.32 -21.75 3.01
N VAL A 39 -27.32 -21.06 1.86
CA VAL A 39 -28.55 -20.69 1.16
C VAL A 39 -29.36 -21.91 0.72
N LYS A 40 -28.71 -22.96 0.18
CA LYS A 40 -29.39 -24.21 -0.21
C LYS A 40 -30.03 -24.93 0.98
N ASN A 41 -29.42 -24.80 2.16
CA ASN A 41 -29.90 -25.40 3.40
C ASN A 41 -30.84 -24.47 4.20
N HIS A 42 -31.26 -23.34 3.64
CA HIS A 42 -32.10 -22.32 4.30
C HIS A 42 -31.49 -21.71 5.57
N ASP A 43 -30.17 -21.75 5.71
CA ASP A 43 -29.42 -21.11 6.79
C ASP A 43 -28.96 -19.71 6.36
N HIS A 44 -29.86 -18.75 6.51
CA HIS A 44 -29.61 -17.37 6.10
C HIS A 44 -28.59 -16.65 7.00
N GLU A 45 -28.47 -17.05 8.27
CA GLU A 45 -27.52 -16.45 9.21
C GLU A 45 -26.09 -16.82 8.81
N LEU A 46 -25.80 -18.11 8.61
CA LEU A 46 -24.49 -18.57 8.15
C LEU A 46 -24.11 -18.01 6.78
N ALA A 47 -25.09 -17.86 5.88
CA ALA A 47 -24.86 -17.23 4.58
C ALA A 47 -24.41 -15.77 4.74
N LEU A 48 -25.06 -15.01 5.62
CA LEU A 48 -24.68 -13.62 5.89
C LEU A 48 -23.31 -13.52 6.56
N GLU A 49 -23.01 -14.37 7.54
CA GLU A 49 -21.69 -14.43 8.18
C GLU A 49 -20.57 -14.72 7.16
N SER A 50 -20.80 -15.70 6.30
CA SER A 50 -19.86 -16.05 5.23
C SER A 50 -19.61 -14.86 4.28
N LEU A 51 -20.67 -14.14 3.89
CA LEU A 51 -20.56 -12.95 3.05
C LEU A 51 -19.87 -11.77 3.76
N GLN A 52 -19.95 -11.67 5.09
CA GLN A 52 -19.18 -10.68 5.84
C GLN A 52 -17.67 -10.94 5.73
N VAL A 53 -17.26 -12.22 5.83
CA VAL A 53 -15.85 -12.59 5.64
C VAL A 53 -15.39 -12.29 4.21
N VAL A 54 -16.19 -12.66 3.20
CA VAL A 54 -15.90 -12.33 1.79
C VAL A 54 -15.68 -10.83 1.60
N ARG A 55 -16.54 -9.98 2.20
CA ARG A 55 -16.40 -8.52 2.12
C ARG A 55 -15.11 -8.03 2.77
N ALA A 56 -14.77 -8.54 3.95
CA ALA A 56 -13.54 -8.16 4.65
C ALA A 56 -12.28 -8.54 3.86
N GLU A 57 -12.25 -9.75 3.30
CA GLU A 57 -11.12 -10.23 2.49
C GLU A 57 -11.01 -9.48 1.16
N THR A 58 -12.12 -9.12 0.53
CA THR A 58 -12.12 -8.30 -0.69
C THR A 58 -11.53 -6.91 -0.41
N GLN A 59 -11.87 -6.30 0.73
CA GLN A 59 -11.26 -5.04 1.15
C GLN A 59 -9.76 -5.18 1.46
N ARG A 60 -9.33 -6.33 2.01
CA ARG A 60 -7.91 -6.63 2.23
C ARG A 60 -7.15 -6.73 0.91
N VAL A 61 -7.70 -7.44 -0.08
CA VAL A 61 -7.11 -7.55 -1.43
C VAL A 61 -7.02 -6.18 -2.09
N LEU A 62 -8.06 -5.35 -1.97
CA LEU A 62 -8.03 -3.99 -2.53
C LEU A 62 -6.88 -3.16 -1.96
N ARG A 63 -6.71 -3.16 -0.63
CA ARG A 63 -5.59 -2.44 0.03
C ARG A 63 -4.22 -2.93 -0.45
N LEU A 64 -4.03 -4.25 -0.55
CA LEU A 64 -2.78 -4.82 -1.08
C LEU A 64 -2.48 -4.37 -2.52
N ALA A 65 -3.53 -4.27 -3.35
CA ALA A 65 -3.39 -3.79 -4.72
C ALA A 65 -3.07 -2.28 -4.77
N GLU A 66 -3.69 -1.47 -3.92
CA GLU A 66 -3.40 -0.05 -3.75
C GLU A 66 -1.95 0.17 -3.30
N ASP A 67 -1.49 -0.56 -2.29
CA ASP A 67 -0.11 -0.49 -1.78
C ASP A 67 0.92 -0.84 -2.88
N LEU A 68 0.61 -1.84 -3.72
CA LEU A 68 1.46 -2.19 -4.85
C LEU A 68 1.50 -1.07 -5.90
N LEU A 69 0.36 -0.47 -6.23
CA LEU A 69 0.28 0.64 -7.18
C LEU A 69 1.04 1.87 -6.67
N ASP A 70 0.93 2.20 -5.39
CA ASP A 70 1.66 3.30 -4.77
C ASP A 70 3.17 3.08 -4.81
N SER A 71 3.62 1.85 -4.52
CA SER A 71 5.05 1.50 -4.62
C SER A 71 5.61 1.68 -6.04
N ALA A 72 4.79 1.38 -7.07
CA ALA A 72 5.16 1.54 -8.47
C ALA A 72 5.17 3.03 -8.91
N GLN A 73 4.27 3.85 -8.38
CA GLN A 73 4.17 5.28 -8.69
C GLN A 73 5.26 6.12 -8.02
N VAL A 74 5.63 5.82 -6.77
CA VAL A 74 6.74 6.51 -6.07
C VAL A 74 8.04 6.37 -6.85
N ASN A 75 8.26 5.23 -7.50
CA ASN A 75 9.44 5.00 -8.34
C ASN A 75 9.42 5.77 -9.68
N ARG A 76 8.27 6.36 -10.06
CA ARG A 76 8.08 7.06 -11.34
C ARG A 76 8.04 8.58 -11.22
N ARG A 77 8.01 9.15 -10.00
CA ARG A 77 8.12 10.61 -9.82
C ARG A 77 9.57 11.03 -10.02
N PRO A 78 9.90 11.90 -11.00
CA PRO A 78 11.14 12.64 -10.94
C PRO A 78 11.09 13.42 -9.63
N LEU A 79 12.03 13.16 -8.73
CA LEU A 79 12.20 14.00 -7.55
C LEU A 79 12.50 15.41 -8.05
N LEU A 80 11.47 16.23 -8.19
CA LEU A 80 11.62 17.67 -8.16
C LEU A 80 12.01 18.02 -6.72
N ARG A 81 13.24 17.67 -6.35
CA ARG A 81 13.91 18.25 -5.19
C ARG A 81 14.06 19.72 -5.54
N GLY A 82 13.10 20.51 -5.11
CA GLY A 82 13.26 21.94 -4.95
C GLY A 82 14.35 22.18 -3.91
N HIS A 83 15.61 22.10 -4.33
CA HIS A 83 16.70 22.79 -3.66
C HIS A 83 16.39 24.29 -3.76
N ARG A 84 15.57 24.80 -2.84
CA ARG A 84 15.67 26.20 -2.47
C ARG A 84 16.91 26.28 -1.59
N THR A 85 18.06 26.51 -2.22
CA THR A 85 19.22 27.10 -1.55
C THR A 85 18.76 28.45 -1.00
N GLY A 86 18.26 28.42 0.24
CA GLY A 86 17.92 29.60 1.02
C GLY A 86 19.19 30.42 1.20
N ASP A 87 19.24 31.48 0.43
CA ASP A 87 20.16 32.60 0.47
C ASP A 87 20.57 32.97 1.91
N ARG A 88 21.84 32.75 2.26
CA ARG A 88 22.46 33.15 3.53
C ARG A 88 22.74 34.67 3.61
N ARG A 89 22.11 35.52 2.79
CA ARG A 89 22.33 36.97 2.79
C ARG A 89 21.28 37.76 3.58
N ARG A 90 20.81 37.25 4.72
CA ARG A 90 19.99 38.06 5.65
C ARG A 90 20.26 37.77 7.12
N CYS A 91 21.54 37.74 7.51
CA CYS A 91 21.97 37.75 8.93
C CYS A 91 22.97 38.88 9.24
N ARG A 92 22.84 40.05 8.61
CA ARG A 92 23.53 41.25 9.08
C ARG A 92 22.73 42.48 8.68
N GLN A 93 22.40 43.29 9.69
CA GLN A 93 21.95 44.68 9.66
C GLN A 93 20.51 44.89 10.17
N ARG A 94 20.43 45.24 11.45
CA ARG A 94 19.76 46.44 12.01
C ARG A 94 19.33 46.19 13.45
N ILE A 95 20.30 46.28 14.37
CA ILE A 95 20.11 47.00 15.63
C ILE A 95 21.37 47.87 15.78
N SER A 96 21.21 49.16 15.52
CA SER A 96 22.22 50.19 15.73
C SER A 96 21.94 50.84 17.08
N ALA A 97 22.96 50.98 17.94
CA ALA A 97 23.28 52.23 18.64
C ALA A 97 24.66 52.11 19.33
N PRO A 98 25.56 53.10 19.20
CA PRO A 98 26.82 53.18 19.94
C PRO A 98 26.68 54.05 21.21
N ASP A 99 27.66 53.87 22.10
CA ASP A 99 27.95 54.59 23.35
C ASP A 99 27.74 56.11 23.31
N ARG A 100 27.13 56.62 24.38
CA ARG A 100 27.50 57.87 25.06
C ARG A 100 27.34 57.70 26.57
#